data_AF-A0A7X0MZI1-F1
#
_entry.id   AF-A0A7X0MZI1-F1
#
_cell.length_a   1.000
_cell.length_b   1.000
_cell.length_c   1.000
_cell.angle_alpha   90.00
_cell.angle_beta   90.00
_cell.angle_gamma   90.00
#
_symmetry.space_group_name_H-M   'P 1'
#
loop_
_entity.id
_entity.type
_entity.pdbx_description
1 polymer ?
#
loop_
_entity_poly.entity_id
_entity_poly.type
_entity_poly.pdbx_seq_one_letter_code
_entity_poly.pdbx_strand_id
1 'polypeptide(L)'
;MNRLLFLFISTLSLIVLNTIALNTNAAVDDSIRVSLEEPVSATPHSGVSNLRGWAIDQSGIDRIELFIDDKYVSDIPYGGLRTDVGDAYPDYQNSDNSGFSMAYNYNALKAGSHTARVRAYNLVGDHKDSSVSFTVAPISEKFLSNTGSVVLNNGSTISASGSNALKVQRAMVDGKALDIELKWNPATQGFGIQKVDPSSTEPNYVNNANGSWRITELGNRFLVQFYTTPRNNEIYASAAFLDLNERSFQAGEGKAVNDKALVLTIDDDAITAQYSITFSSSTNASIYVVSCQAKAGFVCLRNAGETLNMVKVI
;
A
#
# COMPACT_ATOMS: atom_id res chain seq x y z
N MET A 1 94.22 29.77 -48.14
CA MET A 1 94.52 28.43 -47.61
C MET A 1 93.33 27.97 -46.77
N ASN A 2 92.98 26.70 -46.87
CA ASN A 2 91.72 26.05 -46.48
C ASN A 2 91.32 26.11 -44.98
N ARG A 3 89.99 26.20 -44.77
CA ARG A 3 89.13 25.58 -43.72
C ARG A 3 89.37 26.00 -42.25
N LEU A 4 88.38 26.10 -41.35
CA LEU A 4 87.41 25.05 -40.99
C LEU A 4 86.24 25.66 -40.18
N LEU A 5 85.02 25.24 -40.53
CA LEU A 5 83.74 25.48 -39.87
C LEU A 5 83.63 24.60 -38.60
N PHE A 6 83.24 25.14 -37.45
CA PHE A 6 82.79 24.34 -36.30
C PHE A 6 81.42 24.83 -35.83
N LEU A 7 80.39 24.02 -36.14
CA LEU A 7 79.07 24.07 -35.54
C LEU A 7 79.14 23.45 -34.13
N PHE A 8 78.68 24.17 -33.11
CA PHE A 8 78.30 23.58 -31.82
C PHE A 8 76.84 23.10 -31.92
N ILE A 9 76.63 21.78 -31.97
CA ILE A 9 75.32 21.15 -31.77
C ILE A 9 75.30 20.67 -30.31
N SER A 10 74.54 21.35 -29.44
CA SER A 10 74.25 20.83 -28.10
C SER A 10 73.08 19.84 -28.20
N THR A 11 73.34 18.56 -27.98
CA THR A 11 72.31 17.52 -27.94
C THR A 11 71.50 17.62 -26.67
N LEU A 12 70.24 18.04 -26.78
CA LEU A 12 69.23 17.95 -25.73
C LEU A 12 68.77 16.48 -25.64
N SER A 13 69.15 15.77 -24.57
CA SER A 13 68.73 14.38 -24.35
C SER A 13 67.29 14.37 -23.84
N LEU A 14 66.35 13.94 -24.68
CA LEU A 14 64.93 13.81 -24.34
C LEU A 14 64.73 12.53 -23.53
N ILE A 15 64.58 12.64 -22.21
CA ILE A 15 64.12 11.53 -21.37
C ILE A 15 62.60 11.45 -21.54
N VAL A 16 62.15 10.47 -22.31
CA VAL A 16 60.73 10.11 -22.39
C VAL A 16 60.40 9.26 -21.16
N LEU A 17 59.85 9.87 -20.11
CA LEU A 17 59.18 9.13 -19.05
C LEU A 17 57.91 8.50 -19.65
N ASN A 18 57.98 7.20 -19.97
CA ASN A 18 56.78 6.42 -20.22
C ASN A 18 56.06 6.22 -18.88
N THR A 19 55.10 7.08 -18.57
CA THR A 19 54.11 6.81 -17.53
C THR A 19 53.20 5.69 -18.01
N ILE A 20 53.40 4.48 -17.50
CA ILE A 20 52.41 3.40 -17.62
C ILE A 20 51.24 3.83 -16.73
N ALA A 21 50.15 4.30 -17.34
CA ALA A 21 48.87 4.37 -16.66
C ALA A 21 48.42 2.93 -16.40
N LEU A 22 48.58 2.45 -15.16
CA LEU A 22 47.89 1.24 -14.71
C LEU A 22 46.40 1.53 -14.75
N ASN A 23 45.72 1.08 -15.80
CA ASN A 23 44.27 0.97 -15.80
C ASN A 23 43.89 -0.12 -14.81
N THR A 24 43.78 0.22 -13.52
CA THR A 24 43.12 -0.63 -12.53
C THR A 24 41.62 -0.56 -12.77
N ASN A 25 41.15 -1.26 -13.80
CA ASN A 25 39.73 -1.57 -13.87
C ASN A 25 39.42 -2.44 -12.66
N ALA A 26 38.51 -1.99 -11.80
CA ALA A 26 38.02 -2.76 -10.67
C ALA A 26 37.66 -4.18 -11.12
N ALA A 27 38.39 -5.19 -10.64
CA ALA A 27 38.09 -6.57 -10.99
C ALA A 27 36.95 -7.07 -10.10
N VAL A 28 36.27 -8.13 -10.55
CA VAL A 28 35.34 -8.85 -9.68
C VAL A 28 36.16 -9.71 -8.73
N ASP A 29 35.91 -9.60 -7.43
CA ASP A 29 36.56 -10.43 -6.40
C ASP A 29 35.53 -11.21 -5.59
N ASP A 30 35.64 -12.54 -5.62
CA ASP A 30 34.76 -13.47 -4.90
C ASP A 30 35.07 -13.56 -3.40
N SER A 31 36.19 -13.00 -2.95
CA SER A 31 36.55 -12.94 -1.53
C SER A 31 35.74 -11.87 -0.78
N ILE A 32 35.29 -10.83 -1.49
CA ILE A 32 34.36 -9.82 -0.97
C ILE A 32 33.01 -10.48 -0.73
N ARG A 33 32.52 -10.41 0.51
CA ARG A 33 31.18 -10.86 0.88
C ARG A 33 30.27 -9.65 0.98
N VAL A 34 29.15 -9.69 0.25
CA VAL A 34 28.14 -8.63 0.27
C VAL A 34 26.74 -9.24 0.24
N SER A 35 25.86 -8.71 1.09
CA SER A 35 24.47 -9.13 1.18
C SER A 35 23.57 -7.92 1.20
N LEU A 36 22.66 -7.85 0.22
CA LEU A 36 21.53 -6.93 0.23
C LEU A 36 20.34 -7.61 0.92
N GLU A 37 19.98 -7.14 2.10
CA GLU A 37 18.94 -7.75 2.94
C GLU A 37 17.57 -7.11 2.74
N GLU A 38 17.53 -5.80 2.48
CA GLU A 38 16.34 -5.06 2.09
C GLU A 38 16.64 -4.23 0.84
N PRO A 39 15.75 -4.20 -0.17
CA PRO A 39 14.37 -4.73 -0.15
C PRO A 39 14.30 -6.26 -0.24
N VAL A 40 13.37 -6.88 0.50
CA VAL A 40 13.12 -8.33 0.39
C VAL A 40 12.51 -8.70 -0.97
N SER A 41 13.05 -9.76 -1.57
CA SER A 41 12.60 -10.29 -2.86
C SER A 41 11.11 -10.61 -2.90
N ALA A 42 10.46 -10.32 -4.03
CA ALA A 42 9.06 -10.64 -4.30
C ALA A 42 8.04 -10.09 -3.28
N THR A 43 8.46 -9.18 -2.40
CA THR A 43 7.55 -8.40 -1.55
C THR A 43 7.36 -7.02 -2.14
N PRO A 44 6.13 -6.53 -2.24
CA PRO A 44 5.87 -5.15 -2.61
C PRO A 44 6.43 -4.15 -1.58
N HIS A 45 7.06 -3.09 -2.09
CA HIS A 45 7.57 -1.94 -1.34
C HIS A 45 6.86 -0.66 -1.76
N SER A 46 6.69 0.27 -0.82
CA SER A 46 6.00 1.55 -1.02
C SER A 46 6.51 2.58 -0.02
N GLY A 47 6.30 3.87 -0.33
CA GLY A 47 6.67 4.96 0.57
C GLY A 47 8.19 5.08 0.76
N VAL A 48 8.58 5.55 1.94
CA VAL A 48 9.98 5.62 2.37
C VAL A 48 10.22 4.49 3.35
N SER A 49 11.14 3.58 3.01
CA SER A 49 11.55 2.49 3.90
C SER A 49 13.05 2.24 3.78
N ASN A 50 13.58 1.36 4.62
CA ASN A 50 15.01 1.12 4.69
C ASN A 50 15.49 0.24 3.53
N LEU A 51 16.61 0.61 2.92
CA LEU A 51 17.43 -0.25 2.08
C LEU A 51 18.70 -0.55 2.86
N ARG A 52 19.04 -1.83 3.05
CA ARG A 52 20.12 -2.20 3.96
C ARG A 52 20.76 -3.54 3.64
N GLY A 53 21.92 -3.75 4.24
CA GLY A 53 22.65 -4.99 4.18
C GLY A 53 23.97 -4.91 4.91
N TRP A 54 24.90 -5.76 4.52
CA TRP A 54 26.27 -5.76 5.04
C TRP A 54 27.27 -6.16 3.97
N ALA A 55 28.51 -5.73 4.14
CA ALA A 55 29.63 -6.17 3.31
C ALA A 55 30.91 -6.27 4.15
N ILE A 56 31.77 -7.24 3.83
CA ILE A 56 33.08 -7.43 4.45
C ILE A 56 34.09 -7.91 3.42
N ASP A 57 35.35 -7.55 3.64
CA ASP A 57 36.51 -8.03 2.91
C ASP A 57 37.74 -8.02 3.83
N GLN A 58 38.75 -8.84 3.54
CA GLN A 58 40.01 -8.87 4.32
C GLN A 58 40.77 -7.54 4.24
N SER A 59 40.72 -6.84 3.11
CA SER A 59 41.29 -5.50 2.99
C SER A 59 40.39 -4.40 3.55
N GLY A 60 39.17 -4.72 3.97
CA GLY A 60 38.15 -3.77 4.35
C GLY A 60 37.35 -3.24 3.15
N ILE A 61 36.22 -2.59 3.45
CA ILE A 61 35.31 -2.01 2.45
C ILE A 61 35.59 -0.51 2.33
N ASP A 62 35.74 -0.03 1.09
CA ASP A 62 35.88 1.38 0.75
C ASP A 62 34.50 2.07 0.67
N ARG A 63 33.62 1.53 -0.18
CA ARG A 63 32.29 2.10 -0.41
C ARG A 63 31.29 1.07 -0.91
N ILE A 64 30.00 1.43 -0.80
CA ILE A 64 28.88 0.68 -1.34
C ILE A 64 28.11 1.58 -2.31
N GLU A 65 27.98 1.15 -3.56
CA GLU A 65 27.21 1.86 -4.59
C GLU A 65 25.85 1.20 -4.79
N LEU A 66 24.78 1.99 -4.88
CA LEU A 66 23.42 1.54 -5.19
C LEU A 66 23.08 1.75 -6.66
N PHE A 67 22.54 0.72 -7.28
CA PHE A 67 21.93 0.73 -8.59
C PHE A 67 20.47 0.29 -8.52
N ILE A 68 19.60 1.01 -9.23
CA ILE A 68 18.20 0.61 -9.45
C ILE A 68 17.97 0.53 -10.95
N ASP A 69 17.49 -0.63 -11.42
CA ASP A 69 17.30 -0.94 -12.83
C ASP A 69 18.56 -0.60 -13.67
N ASP A 70 19.71 -1.06 -13.16
CA ASP A 70 21.06 -0.84 -13.70
C ASP A 70 21.56 0.60 -13.79
N LYS A 71 20.83 1.55 -13.20
CA LYS A 71 21.25 2.95 -13.11
C LYS A 71 21.82 3.25 -11.73
N TYR A 72 23.00 3.84 -11.69
CA TYR A 72 23.58 4.36 -10.46
C TYR A 72 22.62 5.38 -9.82
N VAL A 73 22.39 5.24 -8.53
CA VAL A 73 21.52 6.12 -7.74
C VAL A 73 22.35 6.97 -6.79
N SER A 74 23.13 6.33 -5.92
CA SER A 74 23.96 6.98 -4.89
C SER A 74 24.90 5.98 -4.23
N ASP A 75 25.85 6.50 -3.45
CA ASP A 75 26.58 5.71 -2.47
C ASP A 75 25.72 5.51 -1.20
N ILE A 76 25.90 4.38 -0.52
CA ILE A 76 25.21 4.07 0.74
C ILE A 76 26.20 4.23 1.90
N PRO A 77 25.83 4.94 2.99
CA PRO A 77 26.63 4.98 4.20
C PRO A 77 26.94 3.57 4.73
N TYR A 78 28.22 3.33 5.01
CA TYR A 78 28.77 2.07 5.52
C TYR A 78 29.42 2.29 6.89
N GLY A 79 29.61 1.22 7.68
CA GLY A 79 30.17 1.30 9.03
C GLY A 79 29.16 1.06 10.15
N GLY A 80 27.94 0.61 9.82
CA GLY A 80 26.89 0.34 10.80
C GLY A 80 27.15 -0.93 11.60
N LEU A 81 26.75 -0.94 12.88
CA LEU A 81 26.97 -2.07 13.78
C LEU A 81 26.12 -3.30 13.37
N ARG A 82 26.79 -4.45 13.27
CA ARG A 82 26.29 -5.78 12.90
C ARG A 82 27.05 -6.84 13.70
N THR A 83 26.73 -6.95 14.99
CA THR A 83 27.35 -7.94 15.88
C THR A 83 27.11 -9.37 15.39
N ASP A 84 25.97 -9.64 14.76
CA ASP A 84 25.66 -10.92 14.13
C ASP A 84 26.64 -11.29 13.00
N VAL A 85 27.09 -10.29 12.22
CA VAL A 85 28.11 -10.48 11.18
C VAL A 85 29.50 -10.59 11.81
N GLY A 86 29.79 -9.77 12.84
CA GLY A 86 31.03 -9.85 13.61
C GLY A 86 31.28 -11.24 14.21
N ASP A 87 30.25 -11.82 14.83
CA ASP A 87 30.30 -13.14 15.44
C ASP A 87 30.44 -14.25 14.40
N ALA A 88 29.81 -14.10 13.22
CA ALA A 88 29.87 -15.08 12.13
C ALA A 88 31.20 -15.02 11.34
N TYR A 89 31.86 -13.86 11.32
CA TYR A 89 33.08 -13.59 10.56
C TYR A 89 34.15 -12.90 11.44
N PRO A 90 34.62 -13.54 12.52
CA PRO A 90 35.56 -12.93 13.46
C PRO A 90 36.94 -12.67 12.88
N ASP A 91 37.32 -13.40 11.83
CA ASP A 91 38.62 -13.27 11.16
C ASP A 91 38.68 -12.10 10.15
N TYR A 92 37.57 -11.39 9.94
CA TYR A 92 37.52 -10.21 9.08
C TYR A 92 37.61 -8.96 9.96
N GLN A 93 38.56 -8.09 9.66
CA GLN A 93 38.73 -6.85 10.41
C GLN A 93 37.45 -5.99 10.30
N ASN A 94 36.99 -5.45 11.43
CA ASN A 94 35.80 -4.60 11.54
C ASN A 94 34.50 -5.24 11.00
N SER A 95 34.38 -6.57 11.02
CA SER A 95 33.16 -7.27 10.61
C SER A 95 31.94 -6.92 11.45
N ASP A 96 32.14 -6.45 12.68
CA ASP A 96 31.13 -5.88 13.55
C ASP A 96 30.60 -4.52 13.06
N ASN A 97 31.35 -3.78 12.23
CA ASN A 97 30.94 -2.50 11.64
C ASN A 97 30.67 -2.65 10.14
N SER A 98 30.14 -3.80 9.72
CA SER A 98 29.95 -4.17 8.32
C SER A 98 28.65 -3.68 7.67
N GLY A 99 27.78 -3.03 8.44
CA GLY A 99 26.45 -2.65 7.99
C GLY A 99 26.46 -1.45 7.04
N PHE A 100 25.59 -1.49 6.03
CA PHE A 100 25.20 -0.31 5.26
C PHE A 100 23.68 -0.13 5.31
N SER A 101 23.23 1.12 5.29
CA SER A 101 21.79 1.43 5.22
C SER A 101 21.49 2.83 4.73
N MET A 102 20.33 2.99 4.10
CA MET A 102 19.75 4.31 3.80
C MET A 102 18.22 4.24 3.78
N ALA A 103 17.57 5.37 4.09
CA ALA A 103 16.17 5.55 3.75
C ALA A 103 16.04 5.72 2.23
N TYR A 104 15.23 4.88 1.60
CA TYR A 104 14.96 4.92 0.16
C TYR A 104 13.48 5.18 -0.10
N ASN A 105 13.19 6.09 -1.03
CA ASN A 105 11.83 6.43 -1.41
C ASN A 105 11.37 5.58 -2.61
N TYR A 106 10.69 4.48 -2.32
CA TYR A 106 10.14 3.56 -3.32
C TYR A 106 8.98 4.19 -4.11
N ASN A 107 8.28 5.21 -3.60
CA ASN A 107 7.29 5.97 -4.38
C ASN A 107 7.92 6.77 -5.55
N ALA A 108 9.24 6.90 -5.60
CA ALA A 108 9.93 7.49 -6.74
C ALA A 108 9.98 6.54 -7.96
N LEU A 109 9.68 5.26 -7.77
CA LEU A 109 9.65 4.24 -8.82
C LEU A 109 8.21 4.03 -9.33
N LYS A 110 8.09 3.53 -10.56
CA LYS A 110 6.78 3.19 -11.13
C LYS A 110 6.23 1.93 -10.46
N ALA A 111 4.92 1.73 -10.53
CA ALA A 111 4.35 0.47 -10.12
C ALA A 111 4.88 -0.69 -10.98
N GLY A 112 5.23 -1.82 -10.36
CA GLY A 112 5.75 -2.99 -11.06
C GLY A 112 7.07 -3.52 -10.52
N SER A 113 7.71 -4.42 -11.27
CA SER A 113 8.98 -5.04 -10.88
C SER A 113 10.16 -4.11 -11.11
N HIS A 114 11.10 -4.13 -10.19
CA HIS A 114 12.37 -3.42 -10.22
C HIS A 114 13.50 -4.32 -9.73
N THR A 115 14.74 -3.95 -10.03
CA THR A 115 15.94 -4.63 -9.51
C THR A 115 16.80 -3.64 -8.76
N ALA A 116 17.12 -3.95 -7.51
CA ALA A 116 18.14 -3.26 -6.74
C ALA A 116 19.44 -4.09 -6.77
N ARG A 117 20.55 -3.41 -7.01
CA ARG A 117 21.89 -4.01 -6.96
C ARG A 117 22.78 -3.11 -6.13
N VAL A 118 23.44 -3.67 -5.14
CA VAL A 118 24.54 -3.01 -4.43
C VAL A 118 25.85 -3.57 -4.93
N ARG A 119 26.83 -2.69 -5.06
CA ARG A 119 28.21 -3.04 -5.39
C ARG A 119 29.12 -2.61 -4.26
N ALA A 120 29.78 -3.56 -3.62
CA ALA A 120 30.77 -3.29 -2.59
C ALA A 120 32.15 -3.22 -3.24
N TYR A 121 32.89 -2.15 -2.98
CA TYR A 121 34.29 -2.00 -3.35
C TYR A 121 35.17 -2.20 -2.12
N ASN A 122 36.24 -2.97 -2.25
CA ASN A 122 37.26 -3.10 -1.21
C ASN A 122 38.32 -1.98 -1.32
N LEU A 123 39.22 -1.88 -0.33
CA LEU A 123 40.27 -0.84 -0.31
C LEU A 123 41.31 -0.98 -1.44
N VAL A 124 41.37 -2.14 -2.10
CA VAL A 124 42.28 -2.39 -3.24
C VAL A 124 41.63 -1.99 -4.58
N GLY A 125 40.32 -1.73 -4.58
CA GLY A 125 39.55 -1.27 -5.73
C GLY A 125 38.80 -2.36 -6.48
N ASP A 126 38.86 -3.61 -6.02
CA ASP A 126 38.05 -4.72 -6.54
C ASP A 126 36.62 -4.67 -5.99
N HIS A 127 35.69 -5.38 -6.61
CA HIS A 127 34.28 -5.28 -6.27
C HIS A 127 33.49 -6.59 -6.34
N LYS A 128 32.35 -6.60 -5.64
CA LYS A 128 31.35 -7.66 -5.74
C LYS A 128 29.94 -7.07 -5.67
N ASP A 129 29.03 -7.69 -6.42
CA ASP A 129 27.63 -7.26 -6.51
C ASP A 129 26.72 -8.20 -5.72
N SER A 130 25.68 -7.63 -5.11
CA SER A 130 24.52 -8.34 -4.55
C SER A 130 23.24 -7.71 -5.11
N SER A 131 22.33 -8.53 -5.63
CA SER A 131 21.13 -8.05 -6.33
C SER A 131 19.86 -8.71 -5.81
N VAL A 132 18.76 -7.95 -5.83
CA VAL A 132 17.43 -8.42 -5.48
C VAL A 132 16.39 -7.83 -6.43
N SER A 133 15.42 -8.64 -6.84
CA SER A 133 14.24 -8.18 -7.58
C SER A 133 13.07 -7.99 -6.62
N PHE A 134 12.41 -6.84 -6.72
CA PHE A 134 11.31 -6.47 -5.83
C PHE A 134 10.19 -5.80 -6.63
N THR A 135 9.00 -5.69 -6.04
CA THR A 135 7.86 -5.02 -6.67
C THR A 135 7.59 -3.70 -5.96
N VAL A 136 7.13 -2.69 -6.69
CA VAL A 136 6.71 -1.40 -6.13
C VAL A 136 5.20 -1.24 -6.28
N ALA A 137 4.55 -0.84 -5.18
CA ALA A 137 3.13 -0.51 -5.11
C ALA A 137 2.98 0.93 -4.58
N PRO A 138 3.14 1.96 -5.43
CA PRO A 138 3.21 3.34 -4.97
C PRO A 138 1.84 3.80 -4.44
N ILE A 139 1.84 4.41 -3.25
CA ILE A 139 0.60 4.92 -2.62
C ILE A 139 0.21 6.32 -3.12
N SER A 140 1.16 7.07 -3.68
CA SER A 140 0.97 8.42 -4.19
C SER A 140 2.06 8.78 -5.19
N GLU A 141 2.05 10.01 -5.69
CA GLU A 141 3.28 10.56 -6.27
C GLU A 141 4.33 10.76 -5.17
N LYS A 142 5.60 10.80 -5.60
CA LYS A 142 6.86 10.76 -4.83
C LYS A 142 6.81 11.10 -3.32
N PHE A 143 6.08 12.13 -2.90
CA PHE A 143 5.78 12.40 -1.49
C PHE A 143 4.32 12.84 -1.30
N LEU A 144 3.73 12.46 -0.17
CA LEU A 144 2.44 13.01 0.29
C LEU A 144 2.68 14.41 0.83
N SER A 145 1.92 15.39 0.32
CA SER A 145 2.23 16.80 0.52
C SER A 145 1.74 17.40 1.84
N ASN A 146 0.69 16.84 2.49
CA ASN A 146 0.11 17.42 3.72
C ASN A 146 -0.56 16.37 4.64
N THR A 147 -0.81 16.72 5.90
CA THR A 147 -1.51 15.85 6.88
C THR A 147 -2.96 15.52 6.50
N GLY A 148 -3.59 16.34 5.65
CA GLY A 148 -4.91 16.08 5.05
C GLY A 148 -4.88 15.25 3.77
N SER A 149 -3.68 14.83 3.31
CA SER A 149 -3.55 14.00 2.10
C SER A 149 -4.10 12.60 2.30
N VAL A 150 -4.25 12.11 3.53
CA VAL A 150 -4.81 10.79 3.83
C VAL A 150 -6.06 10.95 4.69
N VAL A 151 -7.22 10.56 4.15
CA VAL A 151 -8.51 10.68 4.82
C VAL A 151 -9.18 9.31 4.90
N LEU A 152 -9.47 8.87 6.13
CA LEU A 152 -10.06 7.56 6.45
C LEU A 152 -11.45 7.62 7.10
N ASN A 153 -12.06 8.82 7.17
CA ASN A 153 -13.34 9.04 7.86
C ASN A 153 -14.55 9.17 6.92
N ASN A 154 -14.37 8.99 5.60
CA ASN A 154 -15.42 9.20 4.59
C ASN A 154 -15.92 7.87 3.98
N GLY A 155 -16.38 6.96 4.86
CA GLY A 155 -16.82 5.63 4.47
C GLY A 155 -15.69 4.66 4.11
N SER A 156 -14.46 4.97 4.52
CA SER A 156 -13.34 4.01 4.50
C SER A 156 -13.58 2.93 5.55
N THR A 157 -13.19 1.70 5.24
CA THR A 157 -13.30 0.56 6.17
C THR A 157 -11.93 -0.07 6.40
N ILE A 158 -11.74 -0.66 7.57
CA ILE A 158 -10.57 -1.48 7.88
C ILE A 158 -11.06 -2.87 8.24
N SER A 159 -10.57 -3.88 7.53
CA SER A 159 -10.89 -5.29 7.77
C SER A 159 -9.63 -6.14 7.80
N ALA A 160 -9.67 -7.30 8.44
CA ALA A 160 -8.61 -8.28 8.31
C ALA A 160 -8.65 -8.91 6.91
N SER A 161 -7.49 -9.10 6.29
CA SER A 161 -7.29 -9.81 5.02
C SER A 161 -6.25 -10.91 5.26
N GLY A 162 -6.70 -12.16 5.41
CA GLY A 162 -5.80 -13.27 5.74
C GLY A 162 -5.23 -13.23 7.17
N SER A 163 -4.17 -14.02 7.41
CA SER A 163 -3.65 -14.29 8.76
C SER A 163 -2.77 -13.19 9.36
N ASN A 164 -2.21 -12.29 8.54
CA ASN A 164 -1.31 -11.23 8.99
C ASN A 164 -1.42 -9.95 8.15
N ALA A 165 -2.59 -9.70 7.57
CA ALA A 165 -2.83 -8.53 6.75
C ALA A 165 -4.13 -7.80 7.13
N LEU A 166 -4.14 -6.50 6.86
CA LEU A 166 -5.25 -5.59 7.01
C LEU A 166 -5.55 -4.99 5.66
N LYS A 167 -6.83 -4.87 5.31
CA LYS A 167 -7.27 -4.14 4.13
C LYS A 167 -7.94 -2.85 4.57
N VAL A 168 -7.40 -1.73 4.11
CA VAL A 168 -8.01 -0.40 4.22
C VAL A 168 -8.69 -0.10 2.90
N GLN A 169 -10.01 -0.11 2.88
CA GLN A 169 -10.77 0.14 1.65
C GLN A 169 -11.18 1.60 1.58
N ARG A 170 -11.17 2.16 0.37
CA ARG A 170 -11.56 3.55 0.09
C ARG A 170 -10.81 4.58 0.94
N ALA A 171 -9.53 4.35 1.21
CA ALA A 171 -8.67 5.39 1.74
C ALA A 171 -8.56 6.52 0.72
N MET A 172 -8.89 7.75 1.09
CA MET A 172 -8.68 8.89 0.21
C MET A 172 -7.24 9.36 0.37
N VAL A 173 -6.42 9.17 -0.65
CA VAL A 173 -5.01 9.58 -0.68
C VAL A 173 -4.78 10.57 -1.83
N ASP A 174 -4.39 11.80 -1.52
CA ASP A 174 -4.23 12.90 -2.48
C ASP A 174 -5.44 13.04 -3.44
N GLY A 175 -6.64 12.96 -2.88
CA GLY A 175 -7.90 13.07 -3.63
C GLY A 175 -8.29 11.82 -4.44
N LYS A 176 -7.50 10.74 -4.39
CA LYS A 176 -7.81 9.45 -5.05
C LYS A 176 -8.33 8.45 -4.02
N ALA A 177 -9.39 7.73 -4.35
CA ALA A 177 -9.88 6.63 -3.53
C ALA A 177 -9.05 5.37 -3.83
N LEU A 178 -8.40 4.81 -2.82
CA LEU A 178 -7.52 3.65 -2.92
C LEU A 178 -7.98 2.53 -1.97
N ASP A 179 -7.85 1.29 -2.43
CA ASP A 179 -7.86 0.11 -1.59
C ASP A 179 -6.41 -0.29 -1.30
N ILE A 180 -6.03 -0.30 -0.03
CA ILE A 180 -4.66 -0.53 0.44
C ILE A 180 -4.64 -1.82 1.26
N GLU A 181 -3.77 -2.75 0.89
CA GLU A 181 -3.48 -3.93 1.70
C GLU A 181 -2.17 -3.72 2.46
N LEU A 182 -2.23 -3.84 3.78
CA LEU A 182 -1.10 -3.78 4.70
C LEU A 182 -0.81 -5.18 5.22
N LYS A 183 0.46 -5.58 5.30
CA LYS A 183 0.86 -6.89 5.83
C LYS A 183 1.97 -6.74 6.86
N TRP A 184 1.95 -7.58 7.89
CA TRP A 184 3.02 -7.64 8.87
C TRP A 184 4.35 -7.96 8.19
N ASN A 185 5.32 -7.07 8.36
CA ASN A 185 6.69 -7.21 7.91
C ASN A 185 7.59 -7.45 9.15
N PRO A 186 8.13 -8.67 9.34
CA PRO A 186 9.01 -8.99 10.45
C PRO A 186 10.30 -8.16 10.49
N ALA A 187 10.83 -7.73 9.35
CA ALA A 187 12.07 -6.98 9.29
C ALA A 187 11.92 -5.55 9.85
N THR A 188 10.74 -4.96 9.70
CA THR A 188 10.41 -3.63 10.25
C THR A 188 9.57 -3.69 11.52
N GLN A 189 9.18 -4.90 11.97
CA GLN A 189 8.27 -5.12 13.11
C GLN A 189 6.98 -4.28 13.02
N GLY A 190 6.42 -4.18 11.81
CA GLY A 190 5.28 -3.32 11.55
C GLY A 190 4.48 -3.72 10.31
N PHE A 191 3.35 -3.06 10.07
CA PHE A 191 2.54 -3.26 8.87
C PHE A 191 3.06 -2.40 7.71
N GLY A 192 3.49 -3.05 6.63
CA GLY A 192 3.92 -2.40 5.39
C GLY A 192 2.87 -2.52 4.29
N ILE A 193 2.81 -1.53 3.40
CA ILE A 193 1.93 -1.56 2.23
C ILE A 193 2.40 -2.66 1.28
N GLN A 194 1.51 -3.61 0.99
CA GLN A 194 1.72 -4.68 0.01
C GLN A 194 0.98 -4.42 -1.29
N LYS A 195 -0.19 -3.79 -1.23
CA LYS A 195 -0.99 -3.56 -2.42
C LYS A 195 -1.67 -2.22 -2.35
N VAL A 196 -1.72 -1.55 -3.50
CA VAL A 196 -2.47 -0.31 -3.70
C VAL A 196 -3.21 -0.45 -5.01
N ASP A 197 -4.54 -0.54 -4.93
CA ASP A 197 -5.41 -0.56 -6.10
C ASP A 197 -6.30 0.70 -6.10
N PRO A 198 -6.64 1.26 -7.27
CA PRO A 198 -7.76 2.19 -7.35
C PRO A 198 -9.01 1.52 -6.79
N SER A 199 -9.71 2.19 -5.89
CA SER A 199 -10.96 1.64 -5.35
C SER A 199 -12.02 1.67 -6.47
N SER A 200 -12.51 0.51 -6.91
CA SER A 200 -13.46 0.44 -8.03
C SER A 200 -14.87 0.89 -7.59
N THR A 201 -15.26 2.08 -8.07
CA THR A 201 -16.62 2.62 -8.31
C THR A 201 -17.72 2.44 -7.26
N GLU A 202 -18.22 3.61 -6.81
CA GLU A 202 -19.34 3.92 -5.91
C GLU A 202 -19.14 3.63 -4.41
N PRO A 203 -19.47 4.60 -3.52
CA PRO A 203 -19.50 4.32 -2.08
C PRO A 203 -20.52 3.22 -1.80
N ASN A 204 -20.08 2.18 -1.06
CA ASN A 204 -20.98 1.20 -0.49
C ASN A 204 -21.78 1.88 0.64
N TYR A 205 -22.84 2.59 0.26
CA TYR A 205 -23.70 3.32 1.19
C TYR A 205 -24.44 2.40 2.15
N VAL A 206 -24.52 1.09 1.87
CA VAL A 206 -25.07 0.09 2.79
C VAL A 206 -24.25 0.05 4.10
N ASN A 207 -22.93 0.24 4.06
CA ASN A 207 -22.11 0.36 5.28
C ASN A 207 -22.47 1.59 6.14
N ASN A 208 -23.08 2.61 5.54
CA ASN A 208 -23.57 3.81 6.22
C ASN A 208 -25.07 3.74 6.54
N ALA A 209 -25.72 2.60 6.32
CA ALA A 209 -27.15 2.43 6.57
C ALA A 209 -27.50 2.57 8.06
N ASN A 210 -26.56 2.25 8.96
CA ASN A 210 -26.78 2.31 10.41
C ASN A 210 -27.38 3.65 10.87
N GLY A 211 -28.45 3.56 11.65
CA GLY A 211 -29.16 4.70 12.22
C GLY A 211 -30.62 4.77 11.78
N SER A 212 -31.25 5.91 12.07
CA SER A 212 -32.66 6.16 11.80
C SER A 212 -32.86 6.93 10.52
N TRP A 213 -33.89 6.56 9.77
CA TRP A 213 -34.28 7.13 8.49
C TRP A 213 -35.76 7.51 8.53
N ARG A 214 -36.12 8.59 7.85
CA ARG A 214 -37.51 9.03 7.69
C ARG A 214 -37.96 8.80 6.27
N ILE A 215 -39.17 8.28 6.10
CA ILE A 215 -39.83 8.21 4.80
C ILE A 215 -40.50 9.57 4.52
N THR A 216 -40.04 10.28 3.49
CA THR A 216 -40.38 11.69 3.27
C THR A 216 -41.80 11.91 2.76
N GLU A 217 -42.29 11.00 1.93
CA GLU A 217 -43.57 11.08 1.24
C GLU A 217 -44.75 10.85 2.19
N LEU A 218 -44.47 10.36 3.39
CA LEU A 218 -45.49 9.96 4.37
C LEU A 218 -45.57 10.94 5.54
N GLY A 219 -45.23 12.21 5.30
CA GLY A 219 -45.36 13.28 6.29
C GLY A 219 -44.57 13.04 7.58
N ASN A 220 -43.42 12.38 7.50
CA ASN A 220 -42.59 11.96 8.64
C ASN A 220 -43.26 11.00 9.64
N ARG A 221 -44.36 10.34 9.26
CA ARG A 221 -45.06 9.34 10.10
C ARG A 221 -44.24 8.08 10.36
N PHE A 222 -43.32 7.74 9.44
CA PHE A 222 -42.55 6.51 9.52
C PHE A 222 -41.09 6.75 9.79
N LEU A 223 -40.57 5.97 10.75
CA LEU A 223 -39.15 5.81 10.98
C LEU A 223 -38.73 4.40 10.58
N VAL A 224 -37.56 4.30 9.94
CA VAL A 224 -36.90 3.04 9.65
C VAL A 224 -35.54 3.06 10.31
N GLN A 225 -35.31 2.14 11.24
CA GLN A 225 -34.02 1.97 11.89
C GLN A 225 -33.29 0.80 11.26
N PHE A 226 -32.05 1.03 10.81
CA PHE A 226 -31.19 -0.02 10.27
C PHE A 226 -30.03 -0.32 11.22
N TYR A 227 -29.69 -1.60 11.31
CA TYR A 227 -28.49 -2.10 11.95
C TYR A 227 -27.81 -3.15 11.07
N THR A 228 -26.59 -2.89 10.60
CA THR A 228 -25.84 -3.75 9.71
C THR A 228 -24.83 -4.61 10.48
N THR A 229 -24.78 -5.90 10.17
CA THR A 229 -23.84 -6.85 10.75
C THR A 229 -23.04 -7.53 9.63
N PRO A 230 -21.70 -7.42 9.61
CA PRO A 230 -20.86 -8.20 8.71
C PRO A 230 -20.90 -9.69 9.10
N ARG A 231 -21.11 -10.60 8.14
CA ARG A 231 -21.01 -12.06 8.32
C ARG A 231 -20.38 -12.71 7.08
N ASN A 232 -19.31 -13.49 7.26
CA ASN A 232 -18.67 -14.26 6.18
C ASN A 232 -18.39 -13.46 4.89
N ASN A 233 -17.86 -12.24 5.02
CA ASN A 233 -17.59 -11.32 3.90
C ASN A 233 -18.83 -10.79 3.18
N GLU A 234 -20.02 -10.93 3.79
CA GLU A 234 -21.29 -10.37 3.34
C GLU A 234 -21.82 -9.38 4.39
N ILE A 235 -22.69 -8.45 3.97
CA ILE A 235 -23.35 -7.51 4.87
C ILE A 235 -24.80 -7.94 5.04
N TYR A 236 -25.20 -8.19 6.27
CA TYR A 236 -26.59 -8.35 6.66
C TYR A 236 -27.09 -7.08 7.31
N ALA A 237 -28.39 -6.82 7.24
CA ALA A 237 -29.02 -5.74 7.97
C ALA A 237 -30.30 -6.22 8.63
N SER A 238 -30.49 -5.83 9.87
CA SER A 238 -31.79 -5.87 10.54
C SER A 238 -32.42 -4.48 10.38
N ALA A 239 -33.70 -4.45 10.04
CA ALA A 239 -34.45 -3.21 9.88
C ALA A 239 -35.72 -3.24 10.71
N ALA A 240 -36.08 -2.07 11.21
CA ALA A 240 -37.17 -1.84 12.14
C ALA A 240 -38.02 -0.69 11.59
N PHE A 241 -39.24 -1.00 11.13
CA PHE A 241 -40.22 -0.04 10.63
C PHE A 241 -41.16 0.34 11.78
N LEU A 242 -41.25 1.63 12.07
CA LEU A 242 -42.07 2.18 13.13
C LEU A 242 -43.09 3.16 12.52
N ASP A 243 -44.38 2.86 12.67
CA ASP A 243 -45.47 3.81 12.41
C ASP A 243 -45.76 4.61 13.67
N LEU A 244 -45.44 5.90 13.65
CA LEU A 244 -45.60 6.78 14.81
C LEU A 244 -47.07 7.11 15.14
N ASN A 245 -47.98 6.99 14.17
CA ASN A 245 -49.40 7.27 14.39
C ASN A 245 -50.13 6.05 14.94
N GLU A 246 -49.91 4.90 14.31
CA GLU A 246 -50.58 3.65 14.68
C GLU A 246 -49.88 2.94 15.86
N ARG A 247 -48.68 3.40 16.24
CA ARG A 247 -47.82 2.80 17.28
C ARG A 247 -47.53 1.32 16.99
N SER A 248 -47.45 0.98 15.71
CA SER A 248 -47.15 -0.36 15.23
C SER A 248 -45.69 -0.46 14.82
N PHE A 249 -45.14 -1.67 14.91
CA PHE A 249 -43.75 -1.97 14.62
C PHE A 249 -43.64 -3.25 13.82
N GLN A 250 -42.77 -3.26 12.82
CA GLN A 250 -42.41 -4.44 12.05
C GLN A 250 -40.89 -4.52 11.93
N ALA A 251 -40.34 -5.73 12.05
CA ALA A 251 -38.93 -5.97 11.86
C ALA A 251 -38.69 -7.05 10.80
N GLY A 252 -37.58 -6.91 10.10
CA GLY A 252 -37.10 -7.92 9.19
C GLY A 252 -35.59 -7.92 9.14
N GLU A 253 -35.04 -8.99 8.60
CA GLU A 253 -33.62 -9.06 8.27
C GLU A 253 -33.44 -9.25 6.77
N GLY A 254 -32.29 -8.85 6.29
CA GLY A 254 -31.96 -8.92 4.88
C GLY A 254 -30.48 -8.93 4.64
N LYS A 255 -30.14 -9.23 3.38
CA LYS A 255 -28.77 -9.30 2.90
C LYS A 255 -28.53 -8.18 1.90
N ALA A 256 -27.32 -7.63 1.90
CA ALA A 256 -26.86 -6.74 0.86
C ALA A 256 -26.67 -7.52 -0.45
N VAL A 257 -27.31 -7.03 -1.52
CA VAL A 257 -27.23 -7.57 -2.86
C VAL A 257 -26.58 -6.53 -3.76
N ASN A 258 -25.57 -6.93 -4.52
CA ASN A 258 -24.83 -6.07 -5.45
C ASN A 258 -24.22 -4.80 -4.79
N ASP A 259 -23.84 -4.89 -3.50
CA ASP A 259 -23.18 -3.83 -2.70
C ASP A 259 -23.90 -2.47 -2.60
N LYS A 260 -25.15 -2.36 -3.06
CA LYS A 260 -25.91 -1.11 -3.11
C LYS A 260 -27.34 -1.22 -2.60
N ALA A 261 -27.88 -2.44 -2.54
CA ALA A 261 -29.25 -2.68 -2.13
C ALA A 261 -29.33 -3.65 -0.95
N LEU A 262 -30.23 -3.40 0.00
CA LEU A 262 -30.65 -4.39 1.00
C LEU A 262 -31.96 -5.00 0.55
N VAL A 263 -32.04 -6.33 0.49
CA VAL A 263 -33.32 -7.02 0.31
C VAL A 263 -33.78 -7.53 1.66
N LEU A 264 -34.82 -6.91 2.20
CA LEU A 264 -35.44 -7.28 3.48
C LEU A 264 -36.68 -8.11 3.24
N THR A 265 -36.84 -9.16 4.04
CA THR A 265 -38.11 -9.89 4.14
C THR A 265 -38.70 -9.67 5.52
N ILE A 266 -39.94 -9.20 5.56
CA ILE A 266 -40.78 -9.14 6.75
C ILE A 266 -41.81 -10.24 6.60
N ASP A 267 -41.80 -11.20 7.51
CA ASP A 267 -42.81 -12.25 7.58
C ASP A 267 -43.29 -12.34 9.02
N ASP A 268 -44.47 -11.78 9.27
CA ASP A 268 -45.11 -11.76 10.58
C ASP A 268 -46.53 -12.34 10.52
N ASP A 269 -47.27 -12.30 11.62
CA ASP A 269 -48.64 -12.85 11.68
C ASP A 269 -49.67 -12.04 10.88
N ALA A 270 -49.32 -10.85 10.40
CA ALA A 270 -50.21 -9.94 9.67
C ALA A 270 -49.91 -9.89 8.17
N ILE A 271 -48.63 -9.81 7.78
CA ILE A 271 -48.20 -9.65 6.39
C ILE A 271 -46.93 -10.45 6.08
N THR A 272 -46.77 -10.79 4.81
CA THR A 272 -45.49 -11.21 4.22
C THR A 272 -45.12 -10.18 3.16
N ALA A 273 -44.02 -9.45 3.36
CA ALA A 273 -43.57 -8.38 2.47
C ALA A 273 -42.07 -8.46 2.21
N GLN A 274 -41.69 -8.08 0.98
CA GLN A 274 -40.30 -7.95 0.58
C GLN A 274 -40.03 -6.52 0.11
N TYR A 275 -38.93 -5.96 0.60
CA TYR A 275 -38.47 -4.62 0.27
C TYR A 275 -37.07 -4.65 -0.30
N SER A 276 -36.81 -3.83 -1.31
CA SER A 276 -35.47 -3.55 -1.81
C SER A 276 -35.12 -2.11 -1.47
N ILE A 277 -34.10 -1.91 -0.65
CA ILE A 277 -33.66 -0.58 -0.20
C ILE A 277 -32.38 -0.23 -0.91
N THR A 278 -32.41 0.82 -1.71
CA THR A 278 -31.22 1.33 -2.40
C THR A 278 -30.75 2.60 -1.71
N PHE A 279 -29.47 2.63 -1.32
CA PHE A 279 -28.87 3.82 -0.73
C PHE A 279 -28.18 4.62 -1.83
N SER A 280 -28.63 5.84 -2.08
CA SER A 280 -28.08 6.73 -3.11
C SER A 280 -26.99 7.66 -2.55
N SER A 281 -26.98 7.90 -1.23
CA SER A 281 -25.92 8.60 -0.51
C SER A 281 -25.85 8.16 0.96
N SER A 282 -24.94 8.74 1.77
CA SER A 282 -24.92 8.53 3.23
C SER A 282 -26.13 9.10 3.96
N THR A 283 -26.92 9.96 3.29
CA THR A 283 -28.06 10.68 3.86
C THR A 283 -29.37 10.49 3.08
N ASN A 284 -29.33 9.85 1.91
CA ASN A 284 -30.50 9.60 1.06
C ASN A 284 -30.56 8.14 0.62
N ALA A 285 -31.76 7.58 0.62
CA ALA A 285 -32.06 6.21 0.20
C ALA A 285 -33.48 6.14 -0.36
N SER A 286 -33.84 5.00 -0.93
CA SER A 286 -35.20 4.71 -1.42
C SER A 286 -35.59 3.28 -1.09
N ILE A 287 -36.83 3.07 -0.67
CA ILE A 287 -37.44 1.75 -0.48
C ILE A 287 -38.33 1.46 -1.67
N TYR A 288 -38.08 0.35 -2.35
CA TYR A 288 -38.97 -0.24 -3.35
C TYR A 288 -39.72 -1.43 -2.73
N VAL A 289 -41.04 -1.42 -2.85
CA VAL A 289 -41.90 -2.52 -2.38
C VAL A 289 -41.91 -3.60 -3.45
N VAL A 290 -41.18 -4.69 -3.22
CA VAL A 290 -41.08 -5.80 -4.18
C VAL A 290 -42.36 -6.62 -4.15
N SER A 291 -42.84 -6.96 -2.95
CA SER A 291 -44.09 -7.67 -2.75
C SER A 291 -44.68 -7.31 -1.38
N CYS A 292 -46.00 -7.36 -1.26
CA CYS A 292 -46.68 -7.34 0.02
C CYS A 292 -47.96 -8.16 -0.09
N GLN A 293 -48.12 -9.13 0.80
CA GLN A 293 -49.28 -10.00 0.91
C GLN A 293 -49.82 -9.89 2.34
N ALA A 294 -51.04 -9.35 2.48
CA ALA A 294 -51.69 -9.29 3.78
C ALA A 294 -52.49 -10.57 4.05
N LYS A 295 -52.41 -11.06 5.30
CA LYS A 295 -53.26 -12.16 5.78
C LYS A 295 -54.67 -11.63 6.07
N ALA A 296 -55.63 -12.53 6.25
CA ALA A 296 -57.04 -12.16 6.42
C ALA A 296 -57.23 -11.18 7.59
N GLY A 297 -57.89 -10.05 7.33
CA GLY A 297 -58.13 -8.99 8.32
C GLY A 297 -57.05 -7.90 8.38
N PHE A 298 -55.98 -8.01 7.58
CA PHE A 298 -54.91 -7.02 7.48
C PHE A 298 -54.85 -6.38 6.09
N VAL A 299 -54.16 -5.25 5.99
CA VAL A 299 -53.99 -4.51 4.73
C VAL A 299 -52.52 -4.11 4.58
N CYS A 300 -51.98 -4.30 3.38
CA CYS A 300 -50.69 -3.74 3.01
C CYS A 300 -50.80 -2.22 2.89
N LEU A 301 -50.01 -1.49 3.67
CA LEU A 301 -50.00 -0.04 3.63
C LEU A 301 -49.49 0.51 2.28
N ARG A 302 -48.73 -0.30 1.53
CA ARG A 302 -48.15 0.04 0.23
C ARG A 302 -48.31 -1.10 -0.76
N ASN A 303 -48.53 -0.74 -2.01
CA ASN A 303 -48.67 -1.71 -3.08
C ASN A 303 -47.29 -2.13 -3.62
N ALA A 304 -47.21 -3.35 -4.14
CA ALA A 304 -46.04 -3.79 -4.89
C ALA A 304 -45.82 -2.85 -6.09
N GLY A 305 -44.55 -2.49 -6.34
CA GLY A 305 -44.16 -1.54 -7.38
C GLY A 305 -44.02 -0.09 -6.91
N GLU A 306 -44.40 0.23 -5.68
CA GLU A 306 -44.23 1.58 -5.13
C GLU A 306 -42.78 1.83 -4.69
N THR A 307 -42.30 3.06 -4.91
CA THR A 307 -41.01 3.56 -4.41
C THR A 307 -41.23 4.73 -3.47
N LEU A 308 -40.56 4.72 -2.33
CA LEU A 308 -40.61 5.76 -1.31
C LEU A 308 -39.19 6.25 -1.01
N ASN A 309 -38.98 7.56 -0.97
CA ASN A 309 -37.69 8.12 -0.61
C ASN A 309 -37.50 8.17 0.91
N MET A 310 -36.24 8.05 1.30
CA MET A 310 -35.80 8.12 2.68
C MET A 310 -34.68 9.12 2.84
N VAL A 311 -34.74 9.85 3.94
CA VAL A 311 -33.65 10.73 4.40
C VAL A 311 -33.18 10.29 5.77
N LYS A 312 -31.86 10.33 5.99
CA LYS A 312 -31.29 9.99 7.29
C LYS A 312 -31.66 11.05 8.32
N VAL A 313 -32.03 10.62 9.51
CA VAL A 313 -32.27 11.49 10.65
C VAL A 313 -30.90 11.86 11.23
N ILE A 314 -30.56 13.15 11.19
CA ILE A 314 -29.35 13.73 11.79
C ILE A 314 -29.68 14.15 13.22
#